data_AF-A0A924SH69-F1
#
_entry.id   AF-A0A924SH69-F1
#
_cell.length_a   1.000
_cell.length_b   1.000
_cell.length_c   1.000
_cell.angle_alpha   90.00
_cell.angle_beta   90.00
_cell.angle_gamma   90.00
#
_symmetry.space_group_name_H-M   'P 1'
#
loop_
_entity.id
_entity.type
_entity.pdbx_description
1 polymer ?
#
loop_
_entity_poly.entity_id
_entity_poly.type
_entity_poly.pdbx_seq_one_letter_code
_entity_poly.pdbx_strand_id
1 'polypeptide(L)' 'SDSLSMAAASSAIHRTIPQAAVAALRAGADVALTCSTAGVVTAIARAISTGVLPRSAELAKVRRLLAVKNRAGLALR' A
#
# COMPACT_ATOMS: atom_id res chain seq x y z
N SER A 1 4.89 -4.37 4.51
CA SER A 1 5.51 -3.42 5.46
C SER A 1 4.82 -3.57 6.80
N ASP A 2 5.55 -3.32 7.88
CA ASP A 2 4.97 -3.06 9.21
C ASP A 2 4.15 -1.75 9.19
N SER A 3 3.45 -1.43 10.27
CA SER A 3 2.60 -0.24 10.39
C SER A 3 3.38 1.05 10.12
N LEU A 4 3.01 1.75 9.05
CA LEU A 4 3.50 3.08 8.71
C LEU A 4 3.09 4.15 9.74
N SER A 5 2.25 3.78 10.73
CA SER A 5 1.87 4.61 11.86
C SER A 5 2.77 4.42 13.08
N MET A 6 3.71 3.47 13.07
CA MET A 6 4.76 3.42 14.09
C MET A 6 5.66 4.65 13.97
N ALA A 7 5.97 5.27 15.11
CA ALA A 7 6.76 6.49 15.20
C ALA A 7 8.07 6.42 14.39
N ALA A 8 8.72 5.26 14.27
CA ALA A 8 9.92 5.09 13.45
C ALA A 8 9.69 5.30 11.95
N ALA A 9 8.55 4.86 11.39
CA ALA A 9 8.24 5.04 9.97
C ALA A 9 7.78 6.47 9.63
N SER A 10 7.14 7.17 10.57
CA SER A 10 6.71 8.56 10.38
C SER A 10 7.82 9.59 10.72
N SER A 11 8.65 9.32 11.73
CA SER A 11 9.75 10.22 12.14
C SER A 11 11.04 10.04 11.33
N ALA A 12 11.42 8.82 10.92
CA ALA A 12 12.67 8.59 10.19
C ALA A 12 12.60 9.00 8.71
N ILE A 13 11.40 9.21 8.15
CA ILE A 13 11.22 9.42 6.71
C ILE A 13 10.78 10.88 6.39
N HIS A 14 10.52 11.74 7.38
CA HIS A 14 10.02 13.12 7.18
C HIS A 14 8.86 13.20 6.15
N ARG A 15 8.03 12.14 6.07
CA ARG A 15 6.97 11.98 5.07
C ARG A 15 5.64 11.84 5.77
N THR A 16 4.61 12.39 5.14
CA THR A 16 3.23 12.14 5.58
C THR A 16 2.88 10.66 5.38
N ILE A 17 1.92 10.13 6.16
CA ILE A 17 1.47 8.73 6.04
C ILE A 17 1.10 8.36 4.58
N PRO A 18 0.38 9.20 3.81
CA PRO A 18 0.10 8.91 2.40
C PRO A 18 1.37 8.84 1.52
N GLN A 19 2.36 9.70 1.77
CA GLN A 19 3.64 9.67 1.03
C GLN A 19 4.45 8.42 1.37
N ALA A 20 4.47 8.01 2.64
CA ALA A 20 5.12 6.80 3.10
C ALA A 20 4.47 5.55 2.47
N ALA A 21 3.13 5.53 2.35
CA ALA A 21 2.40 4.44 1.71
C ALA A 21 2.76 4.31 0.22
N VAL A 22 2.77 5.41 -0.53
CA VAL A 22 3.20 5.41 -1.94
C VAL A 22 4.65 4.95 -2.08
N ALA A 23 5.54 5.41 -1.20
CA ALA A 23 6.95 5.01 -1.23
C ALA A 23 7.14 3.51 -0.93
N ALA A 24 6.42 2.97 0.05
CA ALA A 24 6.47 1.54 0.38
C ALA A 24 6.01 0.67 -0.80
N LEU A 25 4.90 1.04 -1.46
CA LEU A 25 4.42 0.33 -2.64
C LEU A 25 5.42 0.44 -3.80
N ARG A 26 6.00 1.62 -4.02
CA ARG A 26 7.01 1.82 -5.06
C ARG A 26 8.28 1.00 -4.80
N ALA A 27 8.66 0.81 -3.55
CA ALA A 27 9.79 -0.03 -3.14
C ALA A 27 9.51 -1.55 -3.30
N GLY A 28 8.32 -1.93 -3.77
CA GLY A 28 7.97 -3.32 -4.05
C GLY A 28 7.17 -4.00 -2.93
N ALA A 29 6.77 -3.29 -1.87
CA ALA A 29 5.88 -3.87 -0.88
C ALA A 29 4.53 -4.25 -1.53
N ASP A 30 4.05 -5.46 -1.23
CA ASP A 30 2.71 -5.91 -1.62
C ASP A 30 1.61 -5.28 -0.74
N VAL A 31 1.94 -4.95 0.52
CA VAL A 31 1.01 -4.39 1.51
C VAL A 31 1.69 -3.27 2.30
N ALA A 32 1.00 -2.12 2.36
CA ALA A 32 1.30 -1.01 3.24
C ALA A 32 0.27 -0.97 4.38
N LEU A 33 0.69 -1.28 5.61
CA LEU A 33 -0.19 -1.24 6.78
C LEU A 33 -0.16 0.16 7.39
N THR A 34 -1.31 0.71 7.76
CA THR A 34 -1.38 1.99 8.45
C THR A 34 -2.61 2.03 9.35
N CYS A 35 -2.50 2.69 10.49
CA CYS A 35 -3.59 2.95 11.42
C CYS A 35 -4.42 4.19 11.03
N SER A 36 -4.02 4.93 9.99
CA SER A 36 -4.76 6.09 9.48
C SER A 36 -5.14 5.90 8.01
N THR A 37 -6.41 6.15 7.69
CA THR A 37 -6.96 5.98 6.35
C THR A 37 -7.10 7.29 5.58
N ALA A 38 -7.02 8.43 6.27
CA ALA A 38 -7.27 9.75 5.68
C ALA A 38 -6.24 10.08 4.59
N GLY A 39 -6.72 10.31 3.36
CA GLY A 39 -5.90 10.73 2.23
C GLY A 39 -5.00 9.65 1.61
N VAL A 40 -4.89 8.46 2.21
CA VAL A 40 -4.03 7.37 1.72
C VAL A 40 -4.54 6.82 0.39
N VAL A 41 -5.84 6.54 0.30
CA VAL A 41 -6.47 6.01 -0.94
C VAL A 41 -6.31 7.00 -2.09
N THR A 42 -6.58 8.29 -1.84
CA THR A 42 -6.45 9.36 -2.83
C THR A 42 -5.01 9.50 -3.33
N ALA A 43 -4.02 9.43 -2.42
CA ALA A 43 -2.61 9.51 -2.79
C ALA A 43 -2.17 8.33 -3.65
N ILE A 44 -2.58 7.11 -3.29
CA ILE A 44 -2.28 5.90 -4.08
C ILE A 44 -2.97 5.97 -5.44
N ALA A 45 -4.25 6.36 -5.49
CA ALA A 45 -4.98 6.51 -6.74
C ALA A 45 -4.32 7.52 -7.69
N ARG A 46 -3.86 8.67 -7.16
CA ARG A 46 -3.08 9.65 -7.91
C ARG A 46 -1.74 9.09 -8.38
N ALA A 47 -1.03 8.35 -7.52
CA ALA A 47 0.25 7.74 -7.89
C ALA A 47 0.08 6.71 -9.02
N ILE A 48 -1.04 5.98 -9.04
CA ILE A 48 -1.39 5.08 -10.15
C ILE A 48 -1.75 5.88 -11.41
N SER A 49 -2.58 6.92 -11.30
CA SER A 49 -3.03 7.70 -12.46
C SER A 49 -1.90 8.48 -13.15
N THR A 50 -0.87 8.86 -12.38
CA THR A 50 0.32 9.56 -12.88
C THR A 50 1.45 8.64 -13.29
N GLY A 51 1.27 7.30 -13.17
CA GLY A 51 2.26 6.31 -13.57
C GLY A 51 3.43 6.12 -12.58
N VAL A 52 3.43 6.84 -11.44
CA VAL A 52 4.42 6.64 -10.36
C VAL A 52 4.34 5.21 -9.81
N LEU A 53 3.13 4.67 -9.74
CA LEU A 53 2.86 3.26 -9.50
C LEU A 53 2.28 2.65 -10.79
N PRO A 54 3.03 1.81 -11.52
CA PRO A 54 2.51 1.17 -12.73
C PRO A 54 1.27 0.33 -12.41
N ARG A 55 0.14 0.65 -13.06
CA ARG A 55 -1.15 -0.01 -12.79
C ARG A 55 -1.07 -1.54 -12.92
N SER A 56 -0.31 -2.04 -13.90
CA SER A 56 -0.10 -3.48 -14.11
C SER A 56 0.62 -4.14 -12.95
N ALA A 57 1.63 -3.48 -12.37
CA ALA A 57 2.36 -3.98 -11.21
C ALA A 57 1.47 -4.03 -9.96
N GLU A 58 0.66 -3.00 -9.72
CA GLU A 58 -0.27 -2.97 -8.59
C GLU A 58 -1.38 -4.04 -8.71
N LEU A 59 -1.90 -4.27 -9.91
CA LEU A 59 -2.85 -5.37 -10.15
C LEU A 59 -2.23 -6.75 -9.87
N ALA A 60 -0.94 -6.95 -10.17
CA ALA A 60 -0.26 -8.20 -9.86
C ALA A 60 -0.15 -8.42 -8.34
N LYS A 61 0.12 -7.36 -7.56
CA LYS A 61 0.10 -7.40 -6.09
C LYS A 61 -1.28 -7.77 -5.55
N VAL A 62 -2.34 -7.15 -6.07
CA VAL A 62 -3.72 -7.47 -5.70
C VAL A 62 -4.06 -8.94 -5.98
N ARG A 63 -3.66 -9.48 -7.13
CA ARG A 63 -3.87 -10.90 -7.45
C ARG A 63 -3.15 -11.85 -6.48
N ARG A 64 -1.92 -11.53 -6.07
CA ARG A 64 -1.21 -12.29 -5.02
C ARG A 64 -1.99 -12.25 -3.71
N LEU A 65 -2.46 -11.08 -3.30
CA LEU A 65 -3.24 -10.92 -2.08
C LEU A 65 -4.56 -11.69 -2.13
N LEU A 66 -5.28 -11.65 -3.26
CA LEU A 66 -6.50 -12.43 -3.47
C LEU A 66 -6.23 -13.93 -3.39
N ALA A 67 -5.15 -14.42 -3.99
CA ALA A 67 -4.76 -15.83 -3.88
C ALA A 67 -4.49 -16.24 -2.42
N VAL A 68 -3.84 -15.38 -1.63
CA VAL A 68 -3.63 -15.61 -0.20
C VAL A 68 -4.96 -15.62 0.57
N LYS A 69 -5.85 -14.65 0.32
CA LYS A 69 -7.19 -14.61 0.94
C LYS A 69 -8.03 -15.85 0.60
N ASN A 70 -7.99 -16.30 -0.65
CA ASN A 70 -8.68 -17.51 -1.10
C ASN A 70 -8.16 -18.74 -0.36
N ARG A 71 -6.84 -18.91 -0.24
CA ARG A 71 -6.23 -20.04 0.50
C ARG A 71 -6.58 -20.02 1.99
N ALA A 72 -6.71 -18.83 2.57
CA ALA A 72 -7.10 -18.65 3.97
C ALA A 72 -8.62 -18.79 4.21
N GLY A 73 -9.44 -18.97 3.17
CA GLY A 73 -10.91 -19.00 3.30
C GLY A 73 -11.55 -17.65 3.64
N LEU A 74 -10.81 -16.54 3.46
CA LEU A 74 -11.23 -15.18 3.83
C LEU A 74 -11.82 -14.38 2.66
N ALA A 75 -11.77 -14.92 1.45
CA ALA A 75 -12.46 -14.35 0.31
C ALA A 75 -13.88 -14.91 0.25
N LEU A 76 -14.88 -14.04 0.35
CA LEU A 76 -16.26 -14.39 0.04
C LEU A 76 -16.32 -14.86 -1.42
N ARG A 77 -16.84 -16.07 -1.61
CA ARG A 77 -17.25 -16.59 -2.92
C ARG A 77 -18.47 -15.83 -3.42
#